data_AF-A0AAF0XKS0-F1
#
_entry.id   AF-A0AAF0XKS0-F1
#
_cell.length_a   1.000
_cell.length_b   1.000
_cell.length_c   1.000
_cell.angle_alpha   90.00
_cell.angle_beta   90.00
_cell.angle_gamma   90.00
#
_symmetry.space_group_name_H-M   'P 1'
#
loop_
_entity.id
_entity.type
_entity.pdbx_description
1 polymer ?
#
loop_
_entity_poly.entity_id
_entity_poly.type
_entity_poly.pdbx_seq_one_letter_code
_entity_poly.pdbx_strand_id
1 'polypeptide(L)'
;MPFRALNYPSHVLCNFRKHSTFSGNMINPVRVALPLSIALQTDQNESLPDSTRSSGSYASSIGGGFLLKQRKGVGIIGGVSVDSTLSFVRKLVALSSDDAGAGLSFVLCSDPGLNKELLHHQRSSFSRTEGLKLDHMSIVENLRSKRVFLESSGACCIAIPCHISQFWHDEVSKGCSVPVLHMGECVARELKEANLRPLEAGSPLRIGVLSTSTTLLTGIYKDKLHNEGFEVVLPDKATMEHTIDPAIEALTKNDVEGAQTLLRIALQVLLVRAVNTVILASDELRELLPQDDPLLKKCIDPMDALARSTIKYAQSAEICS
;
A
#
# COMPACT_ATOMS: atom_id res chain seq x y z
N MET A 1 -9.43 11.22 56.44
CA MET A 1 -10.17 12.40 55.95
C MET A 1 -10.10 12.38 54.43
N PRO A 2 -11.19 11.99 53.75
CA PRO A 2 -11.25 11.76 52.31
C PRO A 2 -11.69 13.02 51.55
N PHE A 3 -11.25 13.22 50.31
CA PHE A 3 -11.92 14.16 49.39
C PHE A 3 -12.12 13.56 48.00
N ARG A 4 -13.39 13.25 47.78
CA ARG A 4 -14.24 13.14 46.58
C ARG A 4 -13.66 13.30 45.17
N ALA A 5 -14.18 12.40 44.35
CA ALA A 5 -14.22 12.36 42.90
C ALA A 5 -14.80 13.60 42.20
N LEU A 6 -14.36 13.82 40.97
CA LEU A 6 -15.14 14.43 39.90
C LEU A 6 -15.08 13.50 38.68
N ASN A 7 -16.15 12.74 38.49
CA ASN A 7 -16.53 12.17 37.20
C ASN A 7 -17.22 13.28 36.40
N TYR A 8 -16.78 13.56 35.18
CA TYR A 8 -17.67 13.96 34.08
C TYR A 8 -17.13 13.40 32.75
N PRO A 9 -18.03 13.04 31.82
CA PRO A 9 -17.73 12.20 30.67
C PRO A 9 -17.40 13.06 29.44
N SER A 10 -16.42 12.66 28.64
CA SER A 10 -16.25 13.23 27.30
C SER A 10 -16.84 12.29 26.26
N HIS A 11 -18.12 12.54 25.94
CA HIS A 11 -18.63 12.25 24.60
C HIS A 11 -17.74 12.99 23.59
N VAL A 12 -17.04 12.28 22.72
CA VAL A 12 -16.44 12.89 21.53
C VAL A 12 -17.22 12.40 20.31
N LEU A 13 -18.01 13.35 19.83
CA LEU A 13 -18.77 13.34 18.60
C LEU A 13 -17.85 13.05 17.41
N CYS A 14 -18.30 12.15 16.54
CA CYS A 14 -17.93 12.13 15.13
C CYS A 14 -18.07 13.54 14.55
N ASN A 15 -17.04 14.06 13.88
CA ASN A 15 -17.24 15.11 12.89
C ASN A 15 -16.54 14.76 11.58
N PHE A 16 -17.40 14.59 10.58
CA PHE A 16 -17.11 14.45 9.17
C PHE A 16 -16.23 15.61 8.67
N ARG A 17 -15.26 15.28 7.82
CA ARG A 17 -14.52 16.24 6.99
C ARG A 17 -15.52 17.04 6.13
N LYS A 18 -15.58 18.36 6.34
CA LYS A 18 -16.11 19.30 5.35
C LYS A 18 -14.97 19.70 4.42
N HIS A 19 -15.20 19.52 3.12
CA HIS A 19 -14.39 20.10 2.05
C HIS A 19 -14.40 21.63 2.17
N SER A 20 -13.23 22.25 2.24
CA SER A 20 -13.05 23.67 1.95
C SER A 20 -12.43 23.81 0.57
N THR A 21 -13.27 24.18 -0.39
CA THR A 21 -12.89 24.73 -1.70
C THR A 21 -12.18 26.06 -1.51
N PHE A 22 -10.96 26.18 -2.02
CA PHE A 22 -10.27 27.47 -2.15
C PHE A 22 -10.77 28.14 -3.45
N SER A 23 -11.40 29.30 -3.33
CA SER A 23 -11.78 30.17 -4.43
C SER A 23 -10.87 31.39 -4.46
N GLY A 24 -10.63 31.92 -5.67
CA GLY A 24 -10.10 33.27 -5.86
C GLY A 24 -8.90 33.37 -6.79
N ASN A 25 -9.13 33.46 -8.11
CA ASN A 25 -8.97 34.73 -8.81
C ASN A 25 -9.54 34.65 -10.23
N MET A 26 -10.44 35.59 -10.51
CA MET A 26 -11.19 35.75 -11.74
C MET A 26 -10.43 36.74 -12.65
N ILE A 27 -10.08 36.32 -13.87
CA ILE A 27 -9.87 37.22 -15.01
C ILE A 27 -10.65 36.59 -16.17
N ASN A 28 -11.52 37.38 -16.79
CA ASN A 28 -12.50 36.99 -17.81
C ASN A 28 -12.23 37.86 -19.07
N PRO A 29 -12.89 37.63 -20.22
CA PRO A 29 -12.61 36.61 -21.24
C PRO A 29 -12.21 37.24 -22.59
N VAL A 30 -11.53 36.48 -23.47
CA VAL A 30 -11.45 36.85 -24.91
C VAL A 30 -12.03 35.71 -25.74
N ARG A 31 -13.17 36.02 -26.37
CA ARG A 31 -13.82 35.21 -27.41
C ARG A 31 -12.98 35.27 -28.68
N VAL A 32 -12.63 34.11 -29.24
CA VAL A 32 -12.34 33.97 -30.67
C VAL A 32 -13.11 32.75 -31.17
N ALA A 33 -13.99 32.98 -32.14
CA ALA A 33 -14.84 31.99 -32.78
C ALA A 33 -14.25 31.57 -34.14
N LEU A 34 -14.15 30.25 -34.35
CA LEU A 34 -14.44 29.44 -35.56
C LEU A 34 -13.76 29.77 -36.92
N PRO A 35 -13.46 28.76 -37.77
CA PRO A 35 -14.54 28.04 -38.47
C PRO A 35 -14.41 26.52 -38.60
N LEU A 36 -15.58 25.89 -38.49
CA LEU A 36 -15.93 24.59 -39.05
C LEU A 36 -16.36 24.83 -40.50
N SER A 37 -15.84 24.03 -41.43
CA SER A 37 -16.43 23.85 -42.76
C SER A 37 -16.23 22.40 -43.17
N ILE A 38 -17.29 21.59 -43.15
CA ILE A 38 -17.63 20.61 -44.19
C ILE A 38 -19.16 20.53 -44.21
N ALA A 39 -19.70 20.69 -45.41
CA ALA A 39 -21.06 21.07 -45.72
C ALA A 39 -22.10 19.96 -45.49
N LEU A 40 -23.28 20.37 -45.04
CA LEU A 40 -24.56 19.68 -45.22
C LEU A 40 -25.12 20.06 -46.60
N GLN A 41 -25.42 19.07 -47.44
CA GLN A 41 -26.45 19.23 -48.48
C GLN A 41 -27.77 18.74 -47.89
N THR A 42 -28.71 19.67 -47.81
CA THR A 42 -30.14 19.45 -47.57
C THR A 42 -30.82 19.04 -48.87
N ASP A 43 -31.79 18.13 -48.80
CA ASP A 43 -33.06 18.41 -49.47
C ASP A 43 -34.25 17.85 -48.69
N GLN A 44 -35.32 18.65 -48.65
CA GLN A 44 -36.53 18.42 -47.86
C GLN A 44 -37.58 17.67 -48.71
N ASN A 45 -38.34 16.74 -48.11
CA ASN A 45 -39.81 16.82 -48.05
C ASN A 45 -40.49 15.57 -47.46
N GLU A 46 -41.42 15.87 -46.54
CA GLU A 46 -42.63 15.20 -46.08
C GLU A 46 -42.93 13.73 -46.44
N SER A 47 -43.14 12.89 -45.41
CA SER A 47 -44.47 12.32 -45.07
C SER A 47 -44.36 11.27 -43.94
N LEU A 48 -45.20 11.42 -42.92
CA LEU A 48 -45.58 10.38 -41.95
C LEU A 48 -46.76 9.56 -42.53
N PRO A 49 -46.91 8.26 -42.19
CA PRO A 49 -47.81 7.95 -41.07
C PRO A 49 -47.40 6.76 -40.16
N ASP A 50 -48.10 6.72 -39.02
CA ASP A 50 -48.02 5.83 -37.86
C ASP A 50 -48.11 4.31 -38.11
N SER A 51 -47.46 3.51 -37.24
CA SER A 51 -48.15 2.45 -36.48
C SER A 51 -47.31 1.84 -35.34
N THR A 52 -47.75 2.15 -34.11
CA THR A 52 -47.83 1.33 -32.88
C THR A 52 -47.07 0.00 -32.72
N ARG A 53 -46.29 -0.04 -31.61
CA ARG A 53 -46.06 -1.12 -30.61
C ARG A 53 -45.38 -2.40 -31.11
N SER A 54 -44.57 -3.13 -30.35
CA SER A 54 -43.80 -3.00 -29.10
C SER A 54 -43.00 -4.31 -29.01
N SER A 55 -42.04 -4.38 -28.09
CA SER A 55 -41.47 -5.62 -27.52
C SER A 55 -40.59 -6.48 -28.44
N GLY A 56 -39.34 -6.04 -28.60
CA GLY A 56 -38.20 -6.90 -28.97
C GLY A 56 -37.34 -7.19 -27.74
N SER A 57 -37.49 -8.39 -27.19
CA SER A 57 -36.61 -8.97 -26.18
C SER A 57 -35.19 -9.11 -26.76
N TYR A 58 -34.25 -8.28 -26.31
CA TYR A 58 -32.83 -8.61 -26.42
C TYR A 58 -32.40 -9.20 -25.08
N ALA A 59 -32.49 -10.53 -25.02
CA ALA A 59 -31.84 -11.32 -24.00
C ALA A 59 -30.36 -10.91 -23.97
N SER A 60 -29.95 -10.29 -22.86
CA SER A 60 -28.56 -10.00 -22.57
C SER A 60 -27.81 -11.31 -22.37
N SER A 61 -27.06 -11.72 -23.39
CA SER A 61 -26.03 -12.74 -23.27
C SER A 61 -24.89 -12.20 -22.39
N ILE A 62 -25.08 -12.21 -21.08
CA ILE A 62 -23.99 -12.10 -20.10
C ILE A 62 -23.41 -13.50 -19.96
N GLY A 63 -22.43 -13.80 -20.81
CA GLY A 63 -21.73 -15.08 -20.80
C GLY A 63 -20.45 -15.01 -21.63
N GLY A 64 -19.31 -14.89 -20.95
CA GLY A 64 -17.98 -14.96 -21.57
C GLY A 64 -16.95 -14.10 -20.86
N GLY A 65 -16.54 -14.53 -19.66
CA GLY A 65 -15.52 -13.84 -18.86
C GLY A 65 -14.13 -13.92 -19.51
N PHE A 66 -13.52 -12.75 -19.70
CA PHE A 66 -12.08 -12.58 -19.86
C PHE A 66 -11.71 -11.20 -19.28
N LEU A 67 -11.60 -11.14 -17.96
CA LEU A 67 -10.83 -10.08 -17.31
C LEU A 67 -9.35 -10.39 -17.56
N LEU A 68 -8.63 -9.37 -18.03
CA LEU A 68 -7.29 -9.41 -18.64
C LEU A 68 -7.24 -10.29 -19.91
N LYS A 69 -7.18 -9.64 -21.08
CA LYS A 69 -7.12 -10.31 -22.41
C LYS A 69 -5.94 -11.27 -22.57
N GLN A 70 -4.93 -11.20 -21.70
CA GLN A 70 -3.83 -12.15 -21.56
C GLN A 70 -3.51 -12.33 -20.06
N ARG A 71 -2.96 -13.49 -19.65
CA ARG A 71 -2.47 -13.77 -18.27
C ARG A 71 -1.24 -12.92 -17.91
N LYS A 72 -1.36 -11.60 -18.01
CA LYS A 72 -0.26 -10.63 -17.92
C LYS A 72 -0.48 -9.57 -16.86
N GLY A 73 -1.70 -9.45 -16.33
CA GLY A 73 -1.97 -8.43 -15.32
C GLY A 73 -1.57 -8.87 -13.92
N VAL A 74 -1.42 -7.89 -13.04
CA VAL A 74 -1.08 -8.09 -11.63
C VAL A 74 -2.35 -8.09 -10.79
N GLY A 75 -2.46 -9.03 -9.85
CA GLY A 75 -3.50 -9.00 -8.82
C GLY A 75 -3.05 -8.23 -7.58
N ILE A 76 -3.89 -7.36 -7.04
CA ILE A 76 -3.59 -6.62 -5.81
C ILE A 76 -4.68 -6.91 -4.78
N ILE A 77 -4.30 -7.50 -3.64
CA ILE A 77 -5.18 -7.71 -2.49
C ILE A 77 -5.12 -6.45 -1.62
N GLY A 78 -6.10 -5.56 -1.78
CA GLY A 78 -6.19 -4.30 -1.05
C GLY A 78 -7.31 -4.26 -0.01
N GLY A 79 -7.53 -3.07 0.53
CA GLY A 79 -8.65 -2.74 1.41
C GLY A 79 -8.42 -3.04 2.89
N VAL A 80 -7.32 -3.74 3.23
CA VAL A 80 -6.86 -3.90 4.62
C VAL A 80 -6.49 -2.54 5.22
N SER A 81 -5.60 -1.82 4.54
CA SER A 81 -5.31 -0.41 4.75
C SER A 81 -5.54 0.28 3.42
N VAL A 82 -6.48 1.23 3.39
CA VAL A 82 -6.82 1.97 2.17
C VAL A 82 -5.63 2.83 1.74
N ASP A 83 -4.98 3.49 2.69
CA ASP A 83 -3.85 4.38 2.42
C ASP A 83 -2.65 3.60 1.87
N SER A 84 -2.31 2.45 2.49
CA SER A 84 -1.26 1.54 2.00
C SER A 84 -1.55 1.02 0.59
N THR A 85 -2.81 0.66 0.34
CA THR A 85 -3.26 0.19 -0.98
C THR A 85 -3.09 1.28 -2.04
N LEU A 86 -3.53 2.51 -1.74
CA LEU A 86 -3.44 3.63 -2.66
C LEU A 86 -1.98 4.07 -2.89
N SER A 87 -1.17 4.08 -1.84
CA SER A 87 0.27 4.37 -1.91
C SER A 87 0.97 3.37 -2.84
N PHE A 88 0.70 2.08 -2.67
CA PHE A 88 1.25 1.04 -3.54
C PHE A 88 0.81 1.20 -5.00
N VAL A 89 -0.48 1.41 -5.27
CA VAL A 89 -0.96 1.59 -6.65
C VAL A 89 -0.31 2.81 -7.30
N ARG A 90 -0.15 3.93 -6.58
CA ARG A 90 0.56 5.11 -7.08
C ARG A 90 2.02 4.79 -7.43
N LYS A 91 2.74 4.11 -6.53
CA LYS A 91 4.13 3.68 -6.75
C LYS A 91 4.25 2.73 -7.93
N LEU A 92 3.33 1.76 -8.05
CA LEU A 92 3.28 0.79 -9.13
C LEU A 92 3.13 1.49 -10.49
N VAL A 93 2.17 2.41 -10.61
CA VAL A 93 1.95 3.17 -11.84
C VAL A 93 3.15 4.06 -12.18
N ALA A 94 3.68 4.80 -11.21
CA ALA A 94 4.83 5.67 -11.41
C ALA A 94 6.07 4.88 -11.89
N LEU A 95 6.42 3.79 -11.21
CA LEU A 95 7.57 2.96 -11.54
C LEU A 95 7.39 2.19 -12.86
N SER A 96 6.15 1.83 -13.23
CA SER A 96 5.88 1.19 -14.52
C SER A 96 5.96 2.14 -15.71
N SER A 97 5.83 3.45 -15.49
CA SER A 97 5.83 4.46 -16.57
C SER A 97 7.24 4.84 -17.03
N ASP A 98 8.24 4.66 -16.16
CA ASP A 98 9.65 4.91 -16.47
C ASP A 98 10.24 3.84 -17.41
N ASP A 99 9.61 2.67 -17.52
CA ASP A 99 10.08 1.54 -18.33
C ASP A 99 9.28 1.47 -19.65
N ALA A 100 9.71 2.25 -20.63
CA ALA A 100 9.35 2.17 -22.06
C ALA A 100 7.94 1.63 -22.42
N GLY A 101 6.88 2.37 -22.04
CA GLY A 101 5.66 2.51 -22.85
C GLY A 101 4.59 1.40 -22.78
N ALA A 102 4.76 0.33 -22.00
CA ALA A 102 3.70 -0.65 -21.76
C ALA A 102 3.10 -0.46 -20.37
N GLY A 103 1.93 0.18 -20.29
CA GLY A 103 1.21 0.34 -19.03
C GLY A 103 0.89 -1.02 -18.40
N LEU A 104 1.31 -1.23 -17.15
CA LEU A 104 1.07 -2.45 -16.42
C LEU A 104 -0.43 -2.61 -16.15
N SER A 105 -1.03 -3.68 -16.66
CA SER A 105 -2.43 -4.01 -16.34
C SER A 105 -2.51 -4.60 -14.93
N PHE A 106 -3.45 -4.16 -14.11
CA PHE A 106 -3.66 -4.74 -12.78
C PHE A 106 -5.15 -4.80 -12.42
N VAL A 107 -5.50 -5.73 -11.53
CA VAL A 107 -6.82 -5.88 -10.93
C VAL A 107 -6.66 -5.66 -9.43
N LEU A 108 -7.33 -4.64 -8.90
CA LEU A 108 -7.36 -4.34 -7.48
C LEU A 108 -8.65 -4.91 -6.86
N CYS A 109 -8.50 -5.84 -5.93
CA CYS A 109 -9.60 -6.33 -5.11
C CYS A 109 -9.52 -5.67 -3.73
N SER A 110 -10.35 -4.66 -3.49
CA SER A 110 -10.40 -3.91 -2.23
C SER A 110 -11.74 -4.12 -1.54
N ASP A 111 -11.70 -4.65 -0.32
CA ASP A 111 -12.87 -4.74 0.56
C ASP A 111 -12.54 -4.04 1.88
N PRO A 112 -13.12 -2.85 2.14
CA PRO A 112 -12.87 -2.09 3.36
C PRO A 112 -13.59 -2.67 4.59
N GLY A 113 -14.45 -3.69 4.44
CA GLY A 113 -15.08 -4.38 5.56
C GLY A 113 -14.06 -4.99 6.53
N LEU A 114 -12.97 -5.53 5.97
CA LEU A 114 -11.85 -6.13 6.72
C LEU A 114 -11.03 -5.10 7.53
N ASN A 115 -11.04 -3.83 7.12
CA ASN A 115 -10.29 -2.75 7.76
C ASN A 115 -10.72 -2.56 9.24
N LYS A 116 -12.03 -2.67 9.54
CA LYS A 116 -12.53 -2.53 10.92
C LYS A 116 -12.01 -3.63 11.86
N GLU A 117 -11.88 -4.84 11.34
CA GLU A 117 -11.40 -6.01 12.06
C GLU A 117 -9.88 -5.91 12.31
N LEU A 118 -9.12 -5.54 11.27
CA LEU A 118 -7.67 -5.39 11.36
C LEU A 118 -7.21 -4.15 12.15
N LEU A 119 -7.92 -3.01 12.08
CA LEU A 119 -7.63 -1.84 12.94
C LEU A 119 -7.80 -2.15 14.43
N HIS A 120 -8.71 -3.07 14.78
CA HIS A 120 -8.86 -3.52 16.16
C HIS A 120 -7.63 -4.31 16.61
N HIS A 121 -7.08 -5.17 15.74
CA HIS A 121 -5.84 -5.90 15.98
C HIS A 121 -4.61 -4.97 16.05
N GLN A 122 -4.56 -3.94 15.20
CA GLN A 122 -3.50 -2.94 15.21
C GLN A 122 -3.50 -2.14 16.53
N ARG A 123 -4.66 -1.67 16.99
CA ARG A 123 -4.81 -1.00 18.31
C ARG A 123 -4.56 -1.93 19.50
N SER A 124 -4.92 -3.20 19.40
CA SER A 124 -4.61 -4.23 20.39
C SER A 124 -3.15 -4.67 20.39
N SER A 125 -2.38 -4.41 19.32
CA SER A 125 -0.94 -4.65 19.27
C SER A 125 -0.14 -3.44 19.76
N PHE A 126 -0.70 -2.23 19.62
CA PHE A 126 -0.14 -0.99 20.19
C PHE A 126 -0.40 -0.84 21.70
N SER A 127 -1.41 -1.52 22.25
CA SER A 127 -1.64 -1.62 23.69
C SER A 127 -1.30 -3.03 24.14
N ARG A 128 -0.50 -3.21 25.19
CA ARG A 128 -0.06 -4.54 25.70
C ARG A 128 -1.19 -5.33 26.38
N THR A 129 -2.39 -5.33 25.80
CA THR A 129 -3.57 -5.96 26.38
C THR A 129 -3.80 -7.29 25.69
N GLU A 130 -3.41 -8.36 26.38
CA GLU A 130 -3.87 -9.70 26.05
C GLU A 130 -5.40 -9.71 25.99
N GLY A 131 -5.93 -10.23 24.88
CA GLY A 131 -7.34 -10.56 24.76
C GLY A 131 -8.03 -9.81 23.65
N LEU A 132 -8.06 -10.44 22.48
CA LEU A 132 -9.29 -10.66 21.73
C LEU A 132 -9.00 -11.73 20.67
N LYS A 133 -9.60 -12.91 20.84
CA LYS A 133 -9.80 -13.92 19.79
C LYS A 133 -10.70 -13.28 18.72
N LEU A 134 -10.15 -12.39 17.92
CA LEU A 134 -10.72 -12.08 16.63
C LEU A 134 -10.57 -13.34 15.78
N ASP A 135 -11.56 -13.66 14.97
CA ASP A 135 -11.62 -14.93 14.26
C ASP A 135 -10.53 -14.93 13.18
N HIS A 136 -9.30 -15.32 13.53
CA HIS A 136 -8.17 -15.44 12.59
C HIS A 136 -8.61 -16.12 11.28
N MET A 137 -9.57 -17.05 11.37
CA MET A 137 -10.19 -17.71 10.24
C MET A 137 -10.97 -16.76 9.30
N SER A 138 -11.72 -15.78 9.82
CA SER A 138 -12.47 -14.81 9.01
C SER A 138 -11.53 -13.96 8.15
N ILE A 139 -10.42 -13.48 8.74
CA ILE A 139 -9.42 -12.66 8.06
C ILE A 139 -8.76 -13.47 6.95
N VAL A 140 -8.29 -14.67 7.28
CA VAL A 140 -7.65 -15.56 6.31
C VAL A 140 -8.61 -15.92 5.18
N GLU A 141 -9.88 -16.21 5.49
CA GLU A 141 -10.87 -16.58 4.48
C GLU A 141 -11.23 -15.41 3.55
N ASN A 142 -11.33 -14.18 4.09
CA ASN A 142 -11.50 -12.99 3.26
C ASN A 142 -10.31 -12.79 2.32
N LEU A 143 -9.08 -12.87 2.83
CA LEU A 143 -7.86 -12.72 2.01
C LEU A 143 -7.75 -13.83 0.96
N ARG A 144 -8.11 -15.08 1.30
CA ARG A 144 -8.17 -16.20 0.35
C ARG A 144 -9.24 -16.00 -0.71
N SER A 145 -10.42 -15.51 -0.35
CA SER A 145 -11.48 -15.21 -1.31
C SER A 145 -11.04 -14.15 -2.32
N LYS A 146 -10.37 -13.09 -1.86
CA LYS A 146 -9.76 -12.08 -2.75
C LYS A 146 -8.70 -12.67 -3.65
N ARG A 147 -7.81 -13.51 -3.12
CA ARG A 147 -6.80 -14.24 -3.90
C ARG A 147 -7.46 -15.06 -5.02
N VAL A 148 -8.44 -15.89 -4.70
CA VAL A 148 -9.16 -16.74 -5.68
C VAL A 148 -9.83 -15.91 -6.77
N PHE A 149 -10.43 -14.77 -6.40
CA PHE A 149 -10.99 -13.83 -7.36
C PHE A 149 -9.93 -13.27 -8.32
N LEU A 150 -8.76 -12.87 -7.80
CA LEU A 150 -7.65 -12.34 -8.61
C LEU A 150 -7.04 -13.41 -9.52
N GLU A 151 -6.88 -14.64 -9.05
CA GLU A 151 -6.47 -15.77 -9.88
C GLU A 151 -7.44 -16.00 -11.04
N SER A 152 -8.74 -16.02 -10.74
CA SER A 152 -9.80 -16.19 -11.73
C SER A 152 -9.88 -15.02 -12.71
N SER A 153 -9.34 -13.86 -12.32
CA SER A 153 -9.25 -12.66 -13.16
C SER A 153 -8.03 -12.65 -14.08
N GLY A 154 -7.24 -13.72 -14.12
CA GLY A 154 -6.09 -13.83 -15.02
C GLY A 154 -4.81 -13.15 -14.51
N ALA A 155 -4.70 -12.89 -13.22
CA ALA A 155 -3.47 -12.34 -12.63
C ALA A 155 -2.29 -13.32 -12.81
N CYS A 156 -1.11 -12.80 -13.16
CA CYS A 156 0.13 -13.60 -13.28
C CYS A 156 0.91 -13.69 -11.95
N CYS A 157 0.70 -12.73 -11.06
CA CYS A 157 1.18 -12.71 -9.67
C CYS A 157 0.24 -11.86 -8.81
N ILE A 158 0.37 -12.00 -7.50
CA ILE A 158 -0.45 -11.28 -6.53
C ILE A 158 0.43 -10.53 -5.54
N ALA A 159 0.14 -9.24 -5.32
CA ALA A 159 0.79 -8.40 -4.32
C ALA A 159 -0.19 -8.06 -3.17
N ILE A 160 0.34 -8.00 -1.94
CA ILE A 160 -0.40 -7.63 -0.73
C ILE A 160 0.26 -6.40 -0.09
N PRO A 161 -0.12 -5.17 -0.47
CA PRO A 161 0.49 -3.94 0.02
C PRO A 161 -0.03 -3.54 1.40
N CYS A 162 0.31 -4.33 2.41
CA CYS A 162 0.09 -3.98 3.81
C CYS A 162 1.04 -4.80 4.68
N HIS A 163 1.79 -4.13 5.56
CA HIS A 163 2.70 -4.80 6.49
C HIS A 163 1.98 -5.83 7.37
N ILE A 164 0.82 -5.47 7.94
CA ILE A 164 0.08 -6.36 8.85
C ILE A 164 -0.45 -7.59 8.10
N SER A 165 -0.91 -7.44 6.85
CA SER A 165 -1.42 -8.58 6.09
C SER A 165 -0.37 -9.65 5.79
N GLN A 166 0.92 -9.31 5.85
CA GLN A 166 2.00 -10.27 5.63
C GLN A 166 2.03 -11.38 6.69
N PHE A 167 1.42 -11.17 7.87
CA PHE A 167 1.28 -12.22 8.88
C PHE A 167 0.52 -13.45 8.40
N TRP A 168 -0.42 -13.26 7.47
CA TRP A 168 -1.22 -14.34 6.89
C TRP A 168 -0.74 -14.71 5.49
N HIS A 169 0.46 -14.29 5.09
CA HIS A 169 0.97 -14.55 3.74
C HIS A 169 1.05 -16.05 3.45
N ASP A 170 1.56 -16.87 4.37
CA ASP A 170 1.70 -18.31 4.19
C ASP A 170 0.32 -18.99 4.03
N GLU A 171 -0.65 -18.62 4.87
CA GLU A 171 -2.01 -19.17 4.79
C GLU A 171 -2.76 -18.73 3.54
N VAL A 172 -2.52 -17.50 3.07
CA VAL A 172 -3.12 -16.96 1.85
C VAL A 172 -2.47 -17.58 0.62
N SER A 173 -1.14 -17.70 0.58
CA SER A 173 -0.39 -18.24 -0.56
C SER A 173 -0.61 -19.74 -0.76
N LYS A 174 -0.99 -20.47 0.28
CA LYS A 174 -1.27 -21.90 0.20
C LYS A 174 -2.33 -22.24 -0.87
N GLY A 175 -1.94 -23.09 -1.81
CA GLY A 175 -2.81 -23.54 -2.90
C GLY A 175 -3.01 -22.51 -4.02
N CYS A 176 -2.21 -21.44 -4.04
CA CYS A 176 -2.23 -20.46 -5.12
C CYS A 176 -1.52 -20.97 -6.37
N SER A 177 -2.19 -20.80 -7.51
CA SER A 177 -1.71 -21.16 -8.84
C SER A 177 -0.66 -20.19 -9.39
N VAL A 178 -0.61 -18.98 -8.83
CA VAL A 178 0.35 -17.93 -9.17
C VAL A 178 1.10 -17.45 -7.92
N PRO A 179 2.32 -16.91 -8.06
CA PRO A 179 3.05 -16.43 -6.90
C PRO A 179 2.36 -15.28 -6.18
N VAL A 180 2.28 -15.39 -4.86
CA VAL A 180 1.91 -14.31 -3.95
C VAL A 180 3.20 -13.71 -3.40
N LEU A 181 3.49 -12.47 -3.74
CA LEU A 181 4.76 -11.82 -3.39
C LEU A 181 4.81 -11.49 -1.90
N HIS A 182 5.84 -12.00 -1.21
CA HIS A 182 6.11 -11.70 0.19
C HIS A 182 6.96 -10.43 0.30
N MET A 183 6.48 -9.43 1.04
CA MET A 183 7.13 -8.11 1.12
C MET A 183 8.56 -8.19 1.69
N GLY A 184 8.79 -8.99 2.72
CA GLY A 184 10.13 -9.19 3.29
C GLY A 184 11.10 -9.89 2.32
N GLU A 185 10.60 -10.73 1.41
CA GLU A 185 11.45 -11.39 0.40
C GLU A 185 11.80 -10.43 -0.73
N CYS A 186 10.87 -9.57 -1.13
CA CYS A 186 11.12 -8.49 -2.07
C CYS A 186 12.24 -7.57 -1.58
N VAL A 187 12.18 -7.15 -0.31
CA VAL A 187 13.22 -6.32 0.32
C VAL A 187 14.56 -7.06 0.38
N ALA A 188 14.58 -8.31 0.84
CA ALA A 188 15.82 -9.08 0.95
C ALA A 188 16.50 -9.28 -0.41
N ARG A 189 15.72 -9.56 -1.46
CA ARG A 189 16.21 -9.69 -2.83
C ARG A 189 16.79 -8.38 -3.35
N GLU A 190 16.11 -7.26 -3.13
CA GLU A 190 16.61 -5.95 -3.56
C GLU A 190 17.93 -5.59 -2.87
N LEU A 191 18.04 -5.84 -1.56
CA LEU A 191 19.28 -5.63 -0.80
C LEU A 191 20.44 -6.49 -1.31
N LYS A 192 20.16 -7.73 -1.73
CA LYS A 192 21.15 -8.62 -2.33
C LYS A 192 21.61 -8.10 -3.69
N GLU A 193 20.67 -7.67 -4.54
CA GLU A 193 20.96 -7.10 -5.86
C GLU A 193 21.75 -5.76 -5.76
N ALA A 194 21.59 -5.02 -4.66
CA ALA A 194 22.31 -3.77 -4.41
C ALA A 194 23.82 -3.94 -4.17
N ASN A 195 24.32 -5.17 -3.98
CA ASN A 195 25.76 -5.49 -3.82
C ASN A 195 26.49 -4.58 -2.80
N LEU A 196 25.85 -4.34 -1.66
CA LEU A 196 26.40 -3.51 -0.59
C LEU A 196 27.68 -4.11 -0.03
N ARG A 197 28.58 -3.25 0.47
CA ARG A 197 29.81 -3.68 1.18
C ARG A 197 29.63 -3.51 2.69
N PRO A 198 30.09 -4.46 3.52
CA PRO A 198 30.10 -4.29 4.97
C PRO A 198 30.80 -2.99 5.38
N LEU A 199 30.27 -2.34 6.42
CA LEU A 199 30.87 -1.11 6.94
C LEU A 199 32.12 -1.41 7.79
N GLU A 200 32.21 -2.61 8.36
CA GLU A 200 33.35 -3.07 9.13
C GLU A 200 34.00 -4.29 8.45
N ALA A 201 35.34 -4.35 8.46
CA ALA A 201 36.06 -5.44 7.83
C ALA A 201 35.78 -6.76 8.57
N GLY A 202 35.32 -7.77 7.83
CA GLY A 202 34.98 -9.08 8.40
C GLY A 202 33.61 -9.15 9.08
N SER A 203 32.80 -8.08 9.07
CA SER A 203 31.42 -8.11 9.55
C SER A 203 30.45 -8.55 8.45
N PRO A 204 29.30 -9.15 8.79
CA PRO A 204 28.20 -9.30 7.83
C PRO A 204 27.63 -7.93 7.44
N LEU A 205 26.80 -7.91 6.38
CA LEU A 205 25.98 -6.76 6.05
C LEU A 205 24.87 -6.61 7.10
N ARG A 206 24.75 -5.43 7.70
CA ARG A 206 23.84 -5.18 8.80
C ARG A 206 22.69 -4.31 8.33
N ILE A 207 21.45 -4.73 8.55
CA ILE A 207 20.24 -4.06 8.08
C ILE A 207 19.42 -3.62 9.28
N GLY A 208 19.25 -2.31 9.42
CA GLY A 208 18.35 -1.74 10.42
C GLY A 208 16.90 -1.98 10.03
N VAL A 209 16.01 -2.25 10.98
CA VAL A 209 14.57 -2.34 10.69
C VAL A 209 13.81 -1.49 11.69
N LEU A 210 13.03 -0.54 11.19
CA LEU A 210 12.27 0.41 11.97
C LEU A 210 10.77 0.29 11.66
N SER A 211 9.93 0.20 12.70
CA SER A 211 8.47 0.19 12.59
C SER A 211 7.86 0.71 13.87
N THR A 212 6.57 1.02 13.82
CA THR A 212 5.75 1.47 14.95
C THR A 212 5.44 0.33 15.93
N SER A 213 5.65 -0.93 15.55
CA SER A 213 5.52 -2.07 16.46
C SER A 213 6.63 -3.09 16.22
N THR A 214 7.39 -3.38 17.27
CA THR A 214 8.53 -4.31 17.22
C THR A 214 8.11 -5.76 16.94
N THR A 215 6.90 -6.16 17.36
CA THR A 215 6.34 -7.50 17.09
C THR A 215 6.08 -7.72 15.60
N LEU A 216 5.74 -6.65 14.86
CA LEU A 216 5.53 -6.73 13.42
C LEU A 216 6.85 -7.03 12.66
N LEU A 217 7.99 -6.62 13.23
CA LEU A 217 9.30 -6.66 12.56
C LEU A 217 9.96 -8.04 12.55
N THR A 218 9.88 -8.76 13.67
CA THR A 218 10.57 -10.04 13.83
C THR A 218 9.96 -11.13 12.96
N GLY A 219 8.65 -11.11 12.72
CA GLY A 219 8.00 -12.14 11.90
C GLY A 219 8.17 -11.97 10.39
N ILE A 220 8.15 -10.72 9.88
CA ILE A 220 8.07 -10.47 8.43
C ILE A 220 9.46 -10.36 7.80
N TYR A 221 10.40 -9.65 8.44
CA TYR A 221 11.67 -9.31 7.80
C TYR A 221 12.84 -10.15 8.30
N LYS A 222 12.87 -10.47 9.60
CA LYS A 222 14.05 -11.05 10.24
C LYS A 222 14.54 -12.32 9.56
N ASP A 223 13.64 -13.28 9.38
CA ASP A 223 14.00 -14.59 8.83
C ASP A 223 14.34 -14.49 7.34
N LYS A 224 13.61 -13.68 6.58
CA LYS A 224 13.84 -13.47 5.14
C LYS A 224 15.19 -12.80 4.88
N LEU A 225 15.59 -11.83 5.72
CA LEU A 225 16.89 -11.17 5.64
C LEU A 225 18.03 -12.10 6.08
N HIS A 226 17.84 -12.84 7.18
CA HIS A 226 18.84 -13.77 7.67
C HIS A 226 19.15 -14.89 6.64
N ASN A 227 18.13 -15.40 5.96
CA ASN A 227 18.30 -16.41 4.90
C ASN A 227 19.15 -15.91 3.73
N GLU A 228 19.23 -14.60 3.51
CA GLU A 228 20.09 -13.98 2.49
C GLU A 228 21.46 -13.54 3.03
N GLY A 229 21.78 -13.89 4.29
CA GLY A 229 23.07 -13.61 4.93
C GLY A 229 23.19 -12.24 5.59
N PHE A 230 22.07 -11.53 5.78
CA PHE A 230 22.05 -10.24 6.45
C PHE A 230 21.90 -10.38 7.98
N GLU A 231 22.62 -9.55 8.73
CA GLU A 231 22.39 -9.37 10.16
C GLU A 231 21.31 -8.30 10.37
N VAL A 232 20.27 -8.62 11.14
CA VAL A 232 19.16 -7.69 11.39
C VAL A 232 19.36 -6.95 12.70
N VAL A 233 19.35 -5.62 12.64
CA VAL A 233 19.53 -4.72 13.78
C VAL A 233 18.20 -4.02 14.07
N LEU A 234 17.64 -4.28 15.25
CA LEU A 234 16.40 -3.64 15.70
C LEU A 234 16.70 -2.46 16.63
N PRO A 235 15.84 -1.42 16.67
CA PRO A 235 15.91 -0.39 17.70
C PRO A 235 15.81 -1.03 19.08
N ASP A 236 16.58 -0.51 20.03
CA ASP A 236 16.46 -0.96 21.42
C ASP A 236 15.19 -0.37 22.06
N LYS A 237 14.87 -0.87 23.27
CA LYS A 237 13.68 -0.44 23.99
C LYS A 237 13.66 1.06 24.25
N ALA A 238 14.81 1.66 24.58
CA ALA A 238 14.93 3.09 24.83
C ALA A 238 14.65 3.92 23.57
N THR A 239 15.17 3.48 22.42
CA THR A 239 14.88 4.11 21.12
C THR A 239 13.39 4.05 20.82
N MET A 240 12.74 2.91 21.03
CA MET A 240 11.29 2.79 20.84
C MET A 240 10.52 3.76 21.74
N GLU A 241 10.76 3.70 23.06
CA GLU A 241 9.99 4.46 24.07
C GLU A 241 10.25 5.98 24.03
N HIS A 242 11.43 6.42 23.59
CA HIS A 242 11.83 7.83 23.62
C HIS A 242 11.87 8.50 22.25
N THR A 243 11.77 7.76 21.15
CA THR A 243 11.79 8.34 19.81
C THR A 243 10.61 7.90 18.96
N ILE A 244 10.40 6.60 18.76
CA ILE A 244 9.37 6.11 17.84
C ILE A 244 7.96 6.30 18.42
N ASP A 245 7.71 5.86 19.65
CA ASP A 245 6.37 6.00 20.25
C ASP A 245 5.98 7.49 20.38
N PRO A 246 6.87 8.40 20.85
CA PRO A 246 6.57 9.83 20.85
C PRO A 246 6.43 10.44 19.45
N ALA A 247 7.12 9.93 18.42
CA ALA A 247 6.96 10.41 17.05
C ALA A 247 5.55 10.11 16.52
N ILE A 248 5.03 8.91 16.82
CA ILE A 248 3.66 8.53 16.47
C ILE A 248 2.66 9.34 17.28
N GLU A 249 2.91 9.57 18.57
CA GLU A 249 2.05 10.45 19.38
C GLU A 249 2.01 11.88 18.83
N ALA A 250 3.16 12.45 18.44
CA ALA A 250 3.25 13.77 17.82
C ALA A 250 2.46 13.84 16.51
N LEU A 251 2.51 12.80 15.66
CA LEU A 251 1.66 12.68 14.48
C LEU A 251 0.17 12.71 14.82
N THR A 252 -0.27 12.01 15.87
CA THR A 252 -1.69 12.05 16.30
C THR A 252 -2.13 13.43 16.77
N LYS A 253 -1.19 14.24 17.27
CA LYS A 253 -1.37 15.64 17.67
C LYS A 253 -1.14 16.64 16.54
N ASN A 254 -0.91 16.15 15.31
CA ASN A 254 -0.61 16.96 14.13
C ASN A 254 0.67 17.81 14.24
N ASP A 255 1.62 17.37 15.09
CA ASP A 255 2.97 17.93 15.21
C ASP A 255 3.94 17.15 14.30
N VAL A 256 3.96 17.55 13.02
CA VAL A 256 4.78 16.89 11.99
C VAL A 256 6.26 17.17 12.20
N GLU A 257 6.64 18.37 12.61
CA GLU A 257 8.05 18.75 12.82
C GLU A 257 8.67 18.00 14.00
N GLY A 258 7.94 17.87 15.11
CA GLY A 258 8.34 17.07 16.26
C GLY A 258 8.51 15.60 15.88
N ALA A 259 7.52 15.03 15.18
CA ALA A 259 7.56 13.64 14.72
C ALA A 259 8.74 13.38 13.76
N GLN A 260 9.01 14.29 12.82
CA GLN A 260 10.17 14.20 11.92
C GLN A 260 11.48 14.24 12.69
N THR A 261 11.62 15.16 13.65
CA THR A 261 12.84 15.28 14.45
C THR A 261 13.13 14.00 15.21
N LEU A 262 12.11 13.41 15.84
CA LEU A 262 12.22 12.16 16.58
C LEU A 262 12.57 10.97 15.66
N LEU A 263 11.96 10.89 14.47
CA LEU A 263 12.29 9.86 13.48
C LEU A 263 13.75 9.99 13.00
N ARG A 264 14.23 11.22 12.73
CA ARG A 264 15.63 11.44 12.36
C ARG A 264 16.58 10.96 13.46
N ILE A 265 16.26 11.21 14.73
CA ILE A 265 17.05 10.69 15.87
C ILE A 265 17.06 9.16 15.86
N ALA A 266 15.91 8.52 15.72
CA ALA A 266 15.81 7.05 15.69
C ALA A 266 16.65 6.43 14.56
N LEU A 267 16.63 7.03 13.37
CA LEU A 267 17.45 6.62 12.24
C LEU A 267 18.93 6.78 12.53
N GLN A 268 19.35 7.91 13.09
CA GLN A 268 20.74 8.14 13.46
C GLN A 268 21.24 7.13 14.49
N VAL A 269 20.41 6.76 15.48
CA VAL A 269 20.76 5.72 16.46
C VAL A 269 21.05 4.38 15.78
N LEU A 270 20.26 3.99 14.77
CA LEU A 270 20.55 2.77 14.00
C LEU A 270 21.80 2.92 13.14
N LEU A 271 21.99 4.06 12.46
CA LEU A 271 23.14 4.31 11.59
C LEU A 271 24.47 4.28 12.36
N VAL A 272 24.52 4.82 13.59
CA VAL A 272 25.70 4.75 14.48
C VAL A 272 26.03 3.32 14.89
N ARG A 273 25.07 2.39 14.84
CA ARG A 273 25.30 0.96 15.08
C ARG A 273 25.82 0.22 13.84
N ALA A 274 26.42 0.94 12.89
CA ALA A 274 27.02 0.41 11.68
C ALA A 274 26.06 -0.42 10.81
N VAL A 275 24.79 0.01 10.70
CA VAL A 275 23.87 -0.55 9.70
C VAL A 275 24.14 0.04 8.32
N ASN A 276 24.12 -0.80 7.29
CA ASN A 276 24.31 -0.41 5.90
C ASN A 276 23.13 0.42 5.36
N THR A 277 21.92 0.04 5.75
CA THR A 277 20.66 0.67 5.36
C THR A 277 19.58 0.34 6.38
N VAL A 278 18.51 1.13 6.40
CA VAL A 278 17.37 0.98 7.31
C VAL A 278 16.08 0.72 6.54
N ILE A 279 15.39 -0.36 6.87
CA ILE A 279 14.05 -0.66 6.35
C ILE A 279 13.02 0.16 7.16
N LEU A 280 12.24 0.99 6.47
CA LEU A 280 11.10 1.70 7.06
C LEU A 280 9.83 0.86 6.92
N ALA A 281 9.59 -0.05 7.85
CA ALA A 281 8.47 -1.00 7.85
C ALA A 281 7.18 -0.42 8.48
N SER A 282 6.86 0.82 8.13
CA SER A 282 5.60 1.50 8.43
C SER A 282 5.41 2.65 7.44
N ASP A 283 4.22 2.72 6.84
CA ASP A 283 3.88 3.78 5.90
C ASP A 283 3.92 5.15 6.59
N GLU A 284 3.49 5.23 7.86
CA GLU A 284 3.54 6.46 8.66
C GLU A 284 4.97 6.98 8.84
N LEU A 285 5.93 6.08 9.14
CA LEU A 285 7.34 6.45 9.26
C LEU A 285 7.94 6.86 7.91
N ARG A 286 7.53 6.21 6.81
CA ARG A 286 8.02 6.56 5.48
C ARG A 286 7.54 7.95 5.03
N GLU A 287 6.28 8.27 5.28
CA GLU A 287 5.65 9.53 4.87
C GLU A 287 6.10 10.72 5.71
N LEU A 288 6.61 10.50 6.93
CA LEU A 288 7.16 11.55 7.77
C LEU A 288 8.33 12.29 7.12
N LEU A 289 9.21 11.58 6.42
CA LEU A 289 10.41 12.17 5.84
C LEU A 289 10.11 12.84 4.48
N PRO A 290 10.48 14.13 4.31
CA PRO A 290 10.43 14.80 3.01
C PRO A 290 11.20 14.03 1.94
N GLN A 291 10.77 14.09 0.68
CA GLN A 291 11.39 13.33 -0.42
C GLN A 291 12.87 13.68 -0.65
N ASP A 292 13.27 14.90 -0.33
CA ASP A 292 14.63 15.42 -0.44
C ASP A 292 15.48 15.18 0.83
N ASP A 293 14.92 14.54 1.87
CA ASP A 293 15.65 14.27 3.10
C ASP A 293 16.84 13.33 2.82
N PRO A 294 18.08 13.72 3.18
CA PRO A 294 19.27 12.93 2.89
C PRO A 294 19.26 11.54 3.55
N LEU A 295 18.53 11.36 4.65
CA LEU A 295 18.42 10.07 5.33
C LEU A 295 17.63 9.04 4.52
N LEU A 296 16.74 9.47 3.61
CA LEU A 296 16.03 8.54 2.73
C LEU A 296 16.99 7.76 1.82
N LYS A 297 18.15 8.32 1.48
CA LYS A 297 19.19 7.60 0.72
C LYS A 297 19.82 6.44 1.49
N LYS A 298 19.62 6.40 2.81
CA LYS A 298 20.05 5.32 3.71
C LYS A 298 18.88 4.44 4.15
N CYS A 299 17.70 4.65 3.56
CA CYS A 299 16.51 3.90 3.88
C CYS A 299 16.03 3.12 2.67
N ILE A 300 15.31 2.04 2.92
CA ILE A 300 14.54 1.30 1.92
C ILE A 300 13.07 1.27 2.35
N ASP A 301 12.21 1.58 1.40
CA ASP A 301 10.75 1.48 1.55
C ASP A 301 10.30 0.10 1.06
N PRO A 302 9.73 -0.76 1.93
CA PRO A 302 9.22 -2.06 1.51
C PRO A 302 8.14 -2.01 0.42
N MET A 303 7.35 -0.93 0.36
CA MET A 303 6.34 -0.75 -0.68
C MET A 303 6.98 -0.54 -2.04
N ASP A 304 8.07 0.22 -2.10
CA ASP A 304 8.84 0.42 -3.33
C ASP A 304 9.47 -0.89 -3.81
N ALA A 305 10.04 -1.68 -2.88
CA ALA A 305 10.62 -2.98 -3.20
C ALA A 305 9.57 -3.99 -3.68
N LEU A 306 8.39 -3.99 -3.06
CA LEU A 306 7.25 -4.81 -3.50
C LEU A 306 6.79 -4.40 -4.90
N ALA A 307 6.67 -3.09 -5.17
CA ALA A 307 6.23 -2.59 -6.47
C ALA A 307 7.22 -2.94 -7.59
N ARG A 308 8.53 -2.71 -7.37
CA ARG A 308 9.57 -3.11 -8.32
C ARG A 308 9.58 -4.62 -8.58
N SER A 309 9.47 -5.43 -7.54
CA SER A 309 9.39 -6.90 -7.67
C SER A 309 8.15 -7.33 -8.46
N THR A 310 7.02 -6.65 -8.23
CA THR A 310 5.76 -6.89 -8.94
C THR A 310 5.90 -6.61 -10.43
N ILE A 311 6.49 -5.48 -10.80
CA ILE A 311 6.77 -5.09 -12.19
C ILE A 311 7.71 -6.11 -12.85
N LYS A 312 8.85 -6.43 -12.20
CA LYS A 312 9.84 -7.39 -12.70
C LYS A 312 9.21 -8.77 -12.96
N TYR A 313 8.33 -9.22 -12.07
CA TYR A 313 7.62 -10.49 -12.25
C TYR A 313 6.65 -10.44 -13.43
N ALA A 314 5.84 -9.39 -13.52
CA ALA A 314 4.88 -9.23 -14.61
C ALA A 314 5.58 -9.20 -15.98
N GLN A 315 6.66 -8.42 -16.12
CA GLN A 315 7.45 -8.36 -17.36
C GLN A 315 8.09 -9.71 -17.72
N SER A 316 8.58 -10.46 -16.73
CA SER A 316 9.15 -11.80 -16.96
C SER A 316 8.07 -12.79 -17.44
N ALA A 317 6.84 -12.64 -16.96
CA ALA A 317 5.71 -13.45 -17.43
C ALA A 317 5.27 -13.08 -18.86
N GLU A 318 5.45 -11.83 -19.28
CA GLU A 318 5.15 -11.40 -20.67
C GLU A 318 6.09 -12.02 -21.70
N ILE A 319 7.35 -12.26 -21.33
CA ILE A 319 8.38 -12.82 -22.22
C ILE A 319 8.17 -14.33 -22.43
N CYS A 320 7.55 -15.02 -21.47
CA CYS A 320 7.37 -16.48 -21.47
C CYS A 320 6.01 -16.95 -22.04
N SER A 321 5.11 -16.04 -22.42
CA SER A 321 3.76 -16.32 -22.95
C SER A 321 3.67 -16.16 -24.46
#